data_AF-A0A9E1YMQ9-F1
#
_entry.id   AF-A0A9E1YMQ9-F1
#
_cell.length_a   1.000
_cell.length_b   1.000
_cell.length_c   1.000
_cell.angle_alpha   90.00
_cell.angle_beta   90.00
_cell.angle_gamma   90.00
#
_symmetry.space_group_name_H-M   'P 1'
#
loop_
_entity.id
_entity.type
_entity.pdbx_description
1 polymer ?
#
loop_
_entity_poly.entity_id
_entity_poly.type
_entity_poly.pdbx_seq_one_letter_code
_entity_poly.pdbx_strand_id
1 'polypeptide(L)'
;MVLNSLFNFIVSFFSYDPEEPRQELKDFYYLSLLKEQDGSFSIHGLWPQTTPDNYPTYCKKVQFDINKLNPVINELNQYWYSTQEKNQDFWKHEWQKHGSCVWNSMTELEYFKNALKLFNTANEKGLPNIFYNSKTNKCLIPVDKDLNFIGS
;
A
#
# COMPACT_ATOMS: atom_id res chain seq x y z
N MET A 1 7.91 25.42 -9.32
CA MET A 1 9.04 24.63 -8.77
C MET A 1 8.69 23.15 -8.47
N VAL A 2 7.53 22.62 -8.90
CA VAL A 2 7.14 21.21 -8.61
C VAL A 2 7.39 20.25 -9.79
N LEU A 3 7.57 20.77 -11.01
CA LEU A 3 7.78 19.97 -12.22
C LEU A 3 9.16 19.26 -12.26
N ASN A 4 10.18 19.79 -11.58
CA ASN A 4 11.53 19.21 -11.61
C ASN A 4 11.67 17.93 -10.78
N SER A 5 10.86 17.72 -9.75
CA SER A 5 10.99 16.55 -8.87
C SER A 5 10.43 15.28 -9.52
N LEU A 6 9.23 15.38 -10.11
CA LEU A 6 8.62 14.29 -10.89
C LEU A 6 9.44 13.97 -12.15
N PHE A 7 9.98 15.00 -12.82
CA PHE A 7 10.83 14.79 -13.99
C PHE A 7 12.13 14.08 -13.63
N ASN A 8 12.79 14.44 -12.53
CA ASN A 8 14.03 13.78 -12.10
C ASN A 8 13.82 12.31 -11.65
N PHE A 9 12.65 11.97 -11.09
CA PHE A 9 12.34 10.59 -10.70
C PHE A 9 11.95 9.70 -11.89
N ILE A 10 11.17 10.24 -12.84
CA ILE A 10 10.89 9.54 -14.11
C ILE A 10 12.18 9.39 -14.91
N VAL A 11 13.04 10.42 -14.93
CA VAL A 11 14.37 10.33 -15.53
C VAL A 11 15.17 9.24 -14.81
N SER A 12 15.28 9.17 -13.48
CA SER A 12 16.05 8.06 -12.85
C SER A 12 15.46 6.66 -13.12
N PHE A 13 14.17 6.54 -13.42
CA PHE A 13 13.55 5.28 -13.84
C PHE A 13 13.76 4.94 -15.33
N PHE A 14 13.93 5.93 -16.21
CA PHE A 14 14.01 5.76 -17.67
C PHE A 14 15.35 6.17 -18.31
N SER A 15 16.24 6.88 -17.60
CA SER A 15 17.60 7.14 -18.03
C SER A 15 18.46 5.94 -17.66
N TYR A 16 18.76 5.14 -18.66
CA TYR A 16 19.80 4.13 -18.59
C TYR A 16 21.15 4.82 -18.42
N ASP A 17 21.61 4.91 -17.18
CA ASP A 17 23.00 5.16 -16.85
C ASP A 17 23.69 3.79 -16.67
N PRO A 18 24.65 3.40 -17.52
CA PRO A 18 25.34 2.12 -17.41
C PRO A 18 26.33 2.05 -16.23
N GLU A 19 26.66 3.17 -15.58
CA GLU A 19 27.62 3.23 -14.46
C GLU A 19 26.97 3.33 -13.07
N GLU A 20 25.70 3.73 -12.99
CA GLU A 20 24.91 3.74 -11.75
C GLU A 20 24.05 2.47 -11.65
N PRO A 21 24.28 1.57 -10.67
CA PRO A 21 23.40 0.43 -10.48
C PRO A 21 21.99 0.95 -10.16
N ARG A 22 21.00 0.61 -11.01
CA ARG A 22 19.58 0.86 -10.71
C ARG A 22 19.32 0.43 -9.27
N GLN A 23 19.01 1.40 -8.41
CA GLN A 23 18.74 1.12 -7.01
C GLN A 23 17.45 0.30 -6.97
N GLU A 24 17.61 -1.03 -6.89
CA GLU A 24 16.48 -1.94 -6.82
C GLU A 24 15.66 -1.58 -5.58
N LEU A 25 14.35 -1.38 -5.78
CA LEU A 25 13.43 -1.18 -4.66
C LEU A 25 13.49 -2.42 -3.76
N LYS A 26 13.97 -2.22 -2.53
CA LYS A 26 14.06 -3.24 -1.50
C LYS A 26 13.44 -2.74 -0.21
N ASP A 27 12.86 -3.66 0.54
CA ASP A 27 12.25 -3.42 1.84
C ASP A 27 11.32 -2.19 1.84
N PHE A 28 10.27 -2.26 1.06
CA PHE A 28 9.27 -1.20 0.90
C PHE A 28 7.86 -1.76 1.11
N TYR A 29 6.83 -0.97 0.86
CA TYR A 29 5.44 -1.42 0.86
C TYR A 29 4.75 -1.08 -0.46
N TYR A 30 3.81 -1.91 -0.87
CA TYR A 30 2.76 -1.46 -1.77
C TYR A 30 1.51 -1.11 -0.97
N LEU A 31 0.99 0.10 -1.16
CA LEU A 31 -0.43 0.35 -0.96
C LEU A 31 -1.16 -0.24 -2.18
N SER A 32 -1.78 -1.40 -1.99
CA SER A 32 -2.55 -2.08 -3.03
C SER A 32 -3.99 -1.63 -2.98
N LEU A 33 -4.50 -1.16 -4.12
CA LEU A 33 -5.88 -0.72 -4.28
C LEU A 33 -6.62 -1.59 -5.30
N LEU A 34 -7.92 -1.77 -5.05
CA LEU A 34 -8.88 -2.35 -5.98
C LEU A 34 -9.62 -1.24 -6.69
N LYS A 35 -9.86 -1.40 -7.99
CA LYS A 35 -10.72 -0.51 -8.75
C LYS A 35 -12.15 -1.04 -8.72
N GLU A 36 -13.07 -0.22 -8.25
CA GLU A 36 -14.47 -0.56 -8.12
C GLU A 36 -15.25 -0.31 -9.41
N GLN A 37 -16.48 -0.83 -9.47
CA GLN A 37 -17.33 -0.75 -10.66
C GLN A 37 -17.72 0.70 -11.01
N ASP A 38 -17.86 1.56 -10.01
CA ASP A 38 -18.15 2.99 -10.18
C ASP A 38 -16.89 3.81 -10.54
N GLY A 39 -15.74 3.16 -10.68
CA GLY A 39 -14.45 3.77 -10.99
C GLY A 39 -13.70 4.32 -9.79
N SER A 40 -14.29 4.27 -8.58
CA SER A 40 -13.58 4.58 -7.34
C SER A 40 -12.55 3.50 -7.01
N PHE A 41 -11.73 3.77 -5.99
CA PHE A 41 -10.77 2.80 -5.48
C PHE A 41 -11.09 2.45 -4.03
N SER A 42 -10.87 1.20 -3.67
CA SER A 42 -10.85 0.72 -2.28
C SER A 42 -9.47 0.15 -1.95
N ILE A 43 -9.16 0.01 -0.68
CA ILE A 43 -7.93 -0.58 -0.19
C ILE A 43 -8.07 -2.11 -0.27
N HIS A 44 -7.09 -2.75 -0.92
CA HIS A 44 -6.86 -4.19 -0.78
C HIS A 44 -5.98 -4.45 0.45
N GLY A 45 -4.84 -3.75 0.52
CA GLY A 45 -4.00 -3.78 1.70
C GLY A 45 -2.68 -3.02 1.60
N LEU A 46 -1.96 -3.02 2.72
CA LEU A 46 -0.62 -2.45 2.84
C LEU A 46 0.39 -3.59 2.96
N TRP A 47 1.14 -3.86 1.89
CA TRP A 47 1.88 -5.10 1.74
C TRP A 47 3.39 -4.85 1.78
N PRO A 48 4.12 -5.34 2.80
CA PRO A 48 5.57 -5.32 2.79
C PRO A 48 6.11 -6.09 1.57
N GLN A 49 7.17 -5.57 0.95
CA GLN A 49 7.86 -6.15 -0.18
C GLN A 49 9.36 -6.21 0.11
N THR A 50 9.99 -7.34 -0.18
CA THR A 50 11.46 -7.46 -0.18
C THR A 50 12.05 -7.03 -1.52
N THR A 51 11.32 -7.29 -2.61
CA THR A 51 11.57 -6.81 -3.97
C THR A 51 10.21 -6.58 -4.65
N PRO A 52 10.13 -5.94 -5.82
CA PRO A 52 8.84 -5.70 -6.51
C PRO A 52 8.00 -6.95 -6.75
N ASP A 53 8.64 -8.11 -6.91
CA ASP A 53 7.98 -9.38 -7.22
C ASP A 53 7.95 -10.36 -6.03
N ASN A 54 8.50 -9.98 -4.86
CA ASN A 54 8.62 -10.88 -3.72
C ASN A 54 8.24 -10.22 -2.39
N TYR A 55 7.28 -10.83 -1.69
CA TYR A 55 6.80 -10.37 -0.39
C TYR A 55 6.84 -11.48 0.66
N PRO A 56 7.19 -11.15 1.90
CA PRO A 56 7.09 -12.08 3.00
C PRO A 56 5.63 -12.23 3.45
N THR A 57 5.30 -13.37 4.07
CA THR A 57 3.95 -13.62 4.61
C THR A 57 4.01 -14.33 5.95
N TYR A 58 3.05 -14.07 6.83
CA TYR A 58 2.89 -14.75 8.12
C TYR A 58 4.17 -14.79 8.98
N CYS A 59 4.91 -13.68 9.00
CA CYS A 59 6.27 -13.62 9.56
C CYS A 59 6.37 -13.89 11.06
N LYS A 60 5.28 -13.62 11.79
CA LYS A 60 5.15 -13.90 13.22
C LYS A 60 3.69 -14.09 13.60
N LYS A 61 3.47 -14.78 14.71
CA LYS A 61 2.11 -14.93 15.26
C LYS A 61 1.64 -13.59 15.82
N VAL A 62 0.61 -13.02 15.21
CA VAL A 62 -0.09 -11.83 15.70
C VAL A 62 -1.53 -12.17 16.03
N GLN A 63 -2.07 -11.52 17.06
CA GLN A 63 -3.48 -11.60 17.41
C GLN A 63 -4.24 -10.53 16.64
N PHE A 64 -5.48 -10.84 16.26
CA PHE A 64 -6.43 -9.91 15.69
C PHE A 64 -7.56 -9.70 16.69
N ASP A 65 -7.90 -8.46 16.98
CA ASP A 65 -9.00 -8.07 17.86
C ASP A 65 -9.74 -6.87 17.26
N ILE A 66 -10.91 -7.17 16.69
CA ILE A 66 -11.77 -6.19 16.03
C ILE A 66 -12.07 -4.96 16.89
N ASN A 67 -12.13 -5.09 18.22
CA ASN A 67 -12.43 -3.98 19.11
C ASN A 67 -11.33 -2.92 19.11
N LYS A 68 -10.09 -3.30 18.79
CA LYS A 68 -8.98 -2.33 18.64
C LYS A 68 -9.17 -1.43 17.43
N LEU A 69 -9.99 -1.85 16.46
CA LEU A 69 -10.27 -1.09 15.25
C LEU A 69 -11.45 -0.12 15.42
N ASN A 70 -12.14 -0.12 16.57
CA ASN A 70 -13.23 0.81 16.86
C ASN A 70 -12.92 2.28 16.49
N PRO A 71 -11.70 2.82 16.72
CA PRO A 71 -11.39 4.20 16.34
C PRO A 71 -11.42 4.49 14.84
N VAL A 72 -11.31 3.48 13.98
CA VAL A 72 -11.23 3.62 12.51
C VAL A 72 -12.25 2.73 11.77
N ILE A 73 -13.16 2.07 12.48
CA ILE A 73 -14.04 1.03 11.92
C ILE A 73 -14.94 1.56 10.80
N ASN A 74 -15.39 2.81 10.90
CA ASN A 74 -16.24 3.44 9.89
C ASN A 74 -15.46 3.69 8.59
N GLU A 75 -14.23 4.18 8.71
CA GLU A 75 -13.35 4.39 7.55
C GLU A 75 -12.96 3.05 6.91
N LEU A 76 -12.70 2.02 7.71
CA LEU A 76 -12.45 0.67 7.19
C LEU A 76 -13.66 0.13 6.43
N ASN A 77 -14.87 0.25 6.96
CA ASN A 77 -16.08 -0.18 6.26
C ASN A 77 -16.32 0.58 4.95
N GLN A 78 -15.88 1.84 4.87
CA GLN A 78 -16.07 2.67 3.69
C GLN A 78 -15.00 2.44 2.62
N TYR A 79 -13.73 2.31 3.04
CA TYR A 79 -12.59 2.35 2.12
C TYR A 79 -11.82 1.05 2.03
N TRP A 80 -11.96 0.13 2.99
CA TRP A 80 -11.26 -1.14 3.01
C TRP A 80 -12.26 -2.27 3.25
N TYR A 81 -13.15 -2.53 2.31
CA TYR A 81 -14.19 -3.53 2.45
C TYR A 81 -13.97 -4.72 1.50
N SER A 82 -14.68 -5.82 1.76
CA SER A 82 -14.74 -6.98 0.88
C SER A 82 -16.13 -7.13 0.28
N THR A 83 -16.18 -7.51 -0.99
CA THR A 83 -17.42 -7.89 -1.69
C THR A 83 -17.67 -9.40 -1.70
N GLN A 84 -16.70 -10.20 -1.20
CA GLN A 84 -16.72 -11.67 -1.25
C GLN A 84 -16.92 -12.30 0.14
N GLU A 85 -16.47 -11.62 1.19
CA GLU A 85 -16.51 -12.13 2.56
C GLU A 85 -16.83 -11.00 3.56
N LYS A 86 -16.93 -11.35 4.85
CA LYS A 86 -17.13 -10.34 5.89
C LYS A 86 -15.87 -9.49 6.01
N ASN A 87 -16.04 -8.17 6.10
CA ASN A 87 -14.96 -7.23 6.32
C ASN A 87 -14.01 -7.63 7.46
N GLN A 88 -14.55 -8.12 8.58
CA GLN A 88 -13.73 -8.58 9.71
C GLN A 88 -12.79 -9.73 9.35
N ASP A 89 -13.25 -10.71 8.55
CA ASP A 89 -12.43 -11.85 8.14
C ASP A 89 -11.35 -11.39 7.15
N PHE A 90 -11.70 -10.46 6.26
CA PHE A 90 -10.75 -9.83 5.33
C PHE A 90 -9.66 -9.04 6.07
N TRP A 91 -10.02 -8.17 7.01
CA TRP A 91 -9.04 -7.42 7.81
C TRP A 91 -8.15 -8.34 8.63
N LYS A 92 -8.73 -9.39 9.21
CA LYS A 92 -7.95 -10.39 9.94
C LYS A 92 -6.92 -11.06 9.02
N HIS A 93 -7.30 -11.41 7.79
CA HIS A 93 -6.38 -11.96 6.80
C HIS A 93 -5.22 -10.99 6.51
N GLU A 94 -5.53 -9.74 6.16
CA GLU A 94 -4.54 -8.74 5.81
C GLU A 94 -3.57 -8.46 6.98
N TRP A 95 -4.09 -8.34 8.20
CA TRP A 95 -3.26 -8.16 9.39
C TRP A 95 -2.36 -9.38 9.67
N GLN A 96 -2.90 -10.60 9.63
CA GLN A 96 -2.14 -11.80 9.97
C GLN A 96 -1.09 -12.13 8.90
N LYS A 97 -1.42 -11.95 7.62
CA LYS A 97 -0.54 -12.29 6.51
C LYS A 97 0.49 -11.21 6.23
N HIS A 98 0.07 -9.95 6.14
CA HIS A 98 0.91 -8.83 5.71
C HIS A 98 1.33 -7.94 6.88
N GLY A 99 0.41 -7.61 7.78
CA GLY A 99 0.69 -6.85 9.00
C GLY A 99 1.70 -7.52 9.95
N SER A 100 1.76 -8.86 9.96
CA SER A 100 2.77 -9.60 10.73
C SER A 100 4.22 -9.38 10.22
N CYS A 101 4.38 -8.86 9.00
CA CYS A 101 5.65 -8.72 8.29
C CYS A 101 6.12 -7.27 8.13
N VAL A 102 5.48 -6.30 8.78
CA VAL A 102 5.91 -4.90 8.74
C VAL A 102 7.36 -4.73 9.22
N TRP A 103 8.14 -3.91 8.50
CA TRP A 103 9.54 -3.65 8.80
C TRP A 103 9.73 -2.88 10.10
N ASN A 104 8.85 -1.90 10.31
CA ASN A 104 8.77 -1.12 11.53
C ASN A 104 7.66 -1.71 12.41
N SER A 105 7.89 -1.86 13.72
CA SER A 105 6.88 -2.40 14.61
C SER A 105 5.62 -1.52 14.58
N MET A 106 4.50 -2.10 14.19
CA MET A 106 3.18 -1.47 14.25
C MET A 106 2.26 -2.34 15.09
N THR A 107 1.43 -1.70 15.90
CA THR A 107 0.23 -2.32 16.45
C THR A 107 -0.80 -2.56 15.34
N GLU A 108 -1.77 -3.43 15.62
CA GLU A 108 -2.91 -3.69 14.72
C GLU A 108 -3.62 -2.39 14.31
N LEU A 109 -3.94 -1.52 15.28
CA LEU A 109 -4.58 -0.23 15.00
C LEU A 109 -3.70 0.69 14.14
N GLU A 110 -2.39 0.77 14.41
CA GLU A 110 -1.47 1.61 13.62
C GLU A 110 -1.37 1.13 12.17
N TYR A 111 -1.33 -0.18 11.93
CA TYR A 111 -1.30 -0.75 10.59
C TYR A 111 -2.49 -0.27 9.74
N PHE A 112 -3.71 -0.44 10.26
CA PHE A 112 -4.93 -0.02 9.56
C PHE A 112 -5.02 1.51 9.43
N LYS A 113 -4.72 2.24 10.49
CA LYS A 113 -4.76 3.72 10.48
C LYS A 113 -3.76 4.32 9.49
N ASN A 114 -2.57 3.75 9.39
CA ASN A 114 -1.54 4.20 8.45
C ASN A 114 -1.94 3.91 7.00
N ALA A 115 -2.49 2.74 6.71
CA ALA A 115 -2.99 2.40 5.39
C ALA A 115 -4.15 3.32 4.96
N LEU A 116 -5.10 3.62 5.85
CA LEU A 116 -6.18 4.60 5.60
C LEU A 116 -5.62 6.00 5.31
N LYS A 117 -4.65 6.45 6.10
CA LYS A 117 -3.97 7.74 5.87
C LYS A 117 -3.31 7.78 4.49
N LEU A 118 -2.56 6.74 4.14
CA LEU A 118 -1.93 6.62 2.83
C LEU A 118 -2.98 6.63 1.72
N PHE A 119 -4.07 5.87 1.85
CA PHE A 119 -5.15 5.87 0.86
C PHE A 119 -5.74 7.27 0.65
N ASN A 120 -6.07 7.99 1.71
CA ASN A 120 -6.60 9.35 1.61
C ASN A 120 -5.60 10.28 0.89
N THR A 121 -4.34 10.28 1.31
CA THR A 121 -3.30 11.11 0.68
C THR A 121 -3.02 10.71 -0.77
N ALA A 122 -3.07 9.42 -1.11
CA ALA A 122 -2.90 8.92 -2.47
C ALA A 122 -4.02 9.43 -3.39
N ASN A 123 -5.27 9.41 -2.92
CA ASN A 123 -6.42 9.94 -3.66
C ASN A 123 -6.32 11.46 -3.85
N GLU A 124 -5.98 12.20 -2.80
CA GLU A 124 -5.76 13.66 -2.88
C GLU A 124 -4.69 14.04 -3.91
N LYS A 125 -3.64 13.22 -4.02
CA LYS A 125 -2.55 13.39 -4.98
C LYS A 125 -2.86 12.84 -6.38
N GLY A 126 -3.99 12.16 -6.57
CA GLY A 126 -4.35 11.52 -7.83
C GLY A 126 -3.46 10.33 -8.22
N LEU A 127 -2.74 9.73 -7.27
CA LEU A 127 -1.81 8.63 -7.53
C LEU A 127 -2.46 7.37 -8.13
N PRO A 128 -3.72 6.99 -7.79
CA PRO A 128 -4.35 5.86 -8.44
C PRO A 128 -4.43 6.00 -9.97
N ASN A 129 -4.57 7.22 -10.51
CA ASN A 129 -4.58 7.45 -11.96
C ASN A 129 -3.21 7.25 -12.63
N ILE A 130 -2.13 7.33 -11.85
CA ILE A 130 -0.76 7.17 -12.31
C ILE A 130 -0.33 5.70 -12.20
N PHE A 131 -0.63 5.07 -11.07
CA PHE A 131 -0.14 3.72 -10.74
C PHE A 131 -1.10 2.59 -11.11
N TYR A 132 -2.34 2.89 -11.52
CA TYR A 132 -3.26 1.87 -12.00
C TYR A 132 -2.84 1.32 -13.36
N ASN A 133 -2.66 0.00 -13.42
CA ASN A 133 -2.34 -0.73 -14.64
C ASN A 133 -3.58 -1.47 -15.14
N SER A 134 -4.16 -0.99 -16.25
CA SER A 134 -5.35 -1.58 -16.86
C SER A 134 -5.13 -2.97 -17.47
N LYS A 135 -3.88 -3.36 -17.78
CA LYS A 135 -3.57 -4.70 -18.33
C LYS A 135 -3.59 -5.78 -17.26
N THR A 136 -3.15 -5.44 -16.05
CA THR A 136 -3.10 -6.38 -14.92
C THR A 136 -4.25 -6.20 -13.94
N ASN A 137 -5.04 -5.13 -14.11
CA ASN A 137 -6.09 -4.70 -13.20
C ASN A 137 -5.58 -4.48 -11.77
N LYS A 138 -4.36 -3.96 -11.63
CA LYS A 138 -3.70 -3.70 -10.34
C LYS A 138 -3.37 -2.23 -10.19
N CYS A 139 -3.63 -1.67 -9.01
CA CYS A 139 -3.07 -0.40 -8.58
C CYS A 139 -2.12 -0.68 -7.41
N LEU A 140 -0.82 -0.46 -7.62
CA LEU A 140 0.22 -0.73 -6.64
C LEU A 140 1.05 0.54 -6.47
N ILE A 141 0.82 1.27 -5.38
CA ILE A 141 1.51 2.52 -5.11
C ILE A 141 2.67 2.23 -4.14
N PRO A 142 3.93 2.43 -4.56
CA PRO A 142 5.09 2.12 -3.72
C PRO A 142 5.26 3.17 -2.61
N VAL A 143 5.57 2.68 -1.41
CA VAL A 143 5.70 3.45 -0.17
C VAL A 143 6.96 2.97 0.56
N ASP A 144 7.79 3.88 1.05
CA ASP A 144 9.02 3.54 1.78
C ASP A 144 8.72 3.07 3.22
N LYS A 145 9.78 2.74 3.98
CA LYS A 145 9.63 2.24 5.35
C LYS A 145 9.08 3.28 6.33
N ASP A 146 9.29 4.55 6.02
CA ASP A 146 8.83 5.69 6.80
C ASP A 146 7.44 6.17 6.36
N LEU A 147 6.79 5.40 5.48
CA LEU A 147 5.45 5.63 4.95
C LEU A 147 5.33 6.87 4.07
N ASN A 148 6.39 7.21 3.33
CA ASN A 148 6.35 8.20 2.26
C ASN A 148 6.20 7.50 0.90
N PHE A 149 5.41 8.10 0.02
CA PHE A 149 5.28 7.61 -1.36
C PHE A 149 6.60 7.72 -2.11
N ILE A 150 6.96 6.64 -2.81
CA ILE A 150 8.15 6.59 -3.65
C ILE A 150 7.74 7.02 -5.06
N GLY A 151 8.43 8.03 -5.60
CA GLY A 151 8.20 8.47 -6.98
C GLY A 151 6.91 9.25 -7.24
N SER A 152 6.38 9.91 -6.21
CA SER A 152 5.16 10.74 -6.27
C SER A 152 5.42 12.21 -5.98
#